data_AF-A0AA35XET6-F1
#
_entry.id   AF-A0AA35XET6-F1
#
_cell.length_a   1.000
_cell.length_b   1.000
_cell.length_c   1.000
_cell.angle_alpha   90.00
_cell.angle_beta   90.00
_cell.angle_gamma   90.00
#
_symmetry.space_group_name_H-M   'P 1'
#
loop_
_entity.id
_entity.type
_entity.pdbx_description
1 polymer ?
#
loop_
_entity_poly.entity_id
_entity_poly.type
_entity_poly.pdbx_seq_one_letter_code
_entity_poly.pdbx_strand_id
1 'polypeptide(L)'
;MSPPSRRAAGPGGGGSAGVQGRPDETYVSMEVCTNVLHEAKESIRRASALLMDKELSVLVRELYFIVLDKLCIEHFLTALEIAQSADPKSSPTGLFCLVVGGVNSSMHLIEKLYRDTVVPCISYAPEATKCLERKRETTLKLESKIEAGIERSLTGMVGTIKNFLSSCQKKTDFKPDDMALPALTDACQKVVAYIMECRRVLDMSLDGKNLEVVLLEFGIRIQRVIYDHVQQFVISENGAMNIICDMNEYRKAVKEFSSPFLDELFGSLQALCNIFIVKPENLPQVCSEEPYTSFDRSVLSSLVALRADFKTNKLAKIFT
;
A
#
# COMPACT_ATOMS: atom_id res chain seq x y z
N MET A 1 41.54 48.38 17.14
CA MET A 1 40.14 47.95 17.29
C MET A 1 39.66 47.41 15.95
N SER A 2 39.70 46.09 15.81
CA SER A 2 39.25 45.34 14.63
C SER A 2 38.79 43.95 15.13
N PRO A 3 37.67 43.40 14.65
CA PRO A 3 37.12 42.14 15.17
C PRO A 3 37.77 40.92 14.50
N PRO A 4 37.86 39.74 15.16
CA PRO A 4 38.35 38.55 14.51
C PRO A 4 37.21 37.77 13.81
N SER A 5 37.41 37.61 12.50
CA SER A 5 37.24 36.40 11.67
C SER A 5 36.15 35.38 12.05
N ARG A 6 35.10 35.30 11.21
CA ARG A 6 34.26 34.10 11.03
C ARG A 6 35.08 33.03 10.29
N ARG A 7 35.17 31.82 10.86
CA ARG A 7 35.63 30.62 10.17
C ARG A 7 34.45 29.68 9.92
N ALA A 8 34.44 29.14 8.70
CA ALA A 8 33.39 28.36 8.08
C ALA A 8 33.14 26.99 8.75
N ALA A 9 31.87 26.56 8.77
CA ALA A 9 31.47 25.16 8.90
C ALA A 9 30.72 24.77 7.62
N GLY A 10 31.21 23.74 6.94
CA GLY A 10 30.63 23.19 5.71
C GLY A 10 29.31 22.44 5.95
N PRO A 11 28.60 22.07 4.87
CA PRO A 11 27.28 21.47 4.98
C PRO A 11 27.40 20.01 5.41
N GLY A 12 26.87 19.70 6.60
CA GLY A 12 26.74 18.35 7.12
C GLY A 12 25.66 17.57 6.36
N GLY A 13 25.95 16.29 6.16
CA GLY A 13 25.21 15.35 5.31
C GLY A 13 23.70 15.30 5.53
N GLY A 14 22.98 15.17 4.41
CA GLY A 14 21.57 14.82 4.40
C GLY A 14 21.35 13.46 5.04
N GLY A 15 20.84 13.47 6.26
CA GLY A 15 20.25 12.30 6.89
C GLY A 15 18.94 11.96 6.18
N SER A 16 18.84 10.73 5.70
CA SER A 16 17.59 10.12 5.26
C SER A 16 16.58 10.24 6.40
N ALA A 17 15.55 11.07 6.21
CA ALA A 17 14.40 11.13 7.08
C ALA A 17 13.60 9.84 6.88
N GLY A 18 14.07 8.77 7.51
CA GLY A 18 13.33 7.53 7.65
C GLY A 18 12.00 7.84 8.32
N VAL A 19 10.92 7.39 7.69
CA VAL A 19 9.54 7.48 8.17
C VAL A 19 9.38 6.52 9.36
N GLN A 20 10.02 6.87 10.47
CA GLN A 20 9.64 6.43 11.80
C GLN A 20 8.74 7.54 12.34
N GLY A 21 7.43 7.35 12.16
CA GLY A 21 6.44 8.24 12.78
C GLY A 21 6.70 8.30 14.28
N ARG A 22 6.66 9.50 14.86
CA ARG A 22 6.77 9.64 16.32
C ARG A 22 5.62 8.87 16.98
N PRO A 23 5.81 8.25 18.15
CA PRO A 23 4.74 7.56 18.88
C PRO A 23 3.45 8.41 19.02
N ASP A 24 3.63 9.73 19.16
CA ASP A 24 2.56 10.72 19.33
C ASP A 24 1.74 11.02 18.05
N GLU A 25 2.21 10.60 16.87
CA GLU A 25 1.54 10.93 15.59
C GLU A 25 0.44 9.94 15.22
N THR A 26 0.45 8.72 15.77
CA THR A 26 -0.53 7.68 15.37
C THR A 26 -1.91 7.85 16.03
N TYR A 27 -2.07 8.81 16.94
CA TYR A 27 -3.28 9.02 17.75
C TYR A 27 -3.75 7.81 18.58
N VAL A 28 -3.06 6.67 18.49
CA VAL A 28 -3.39 5.42 19.18
C VAL A 28 -2.29 5.13 20.19
N SER A 29 -2.54 5.46 21.46
CA SER A 29 -1.62 5.13 22.55
C SER A 29 -1.75 3.66 22.97
N MET A 30 -0.70 2.88 22.71
CA MET A 30 -0.58 1.49 23.19
C MET A 30 -0.51 1.42 24.72
N GLU A 31 0.05 2.44 25.37
CA GLU A 31 0.10 2.53 26.84
C GLU A 31 -1.31 2.67 27.42
N VAL A 32 -2.14 3.56 26.87
CA VAL A 32 -3.53 3.70 27.31
C VAL A 32 -4.30 2.39 27.11
N CYS A 33 -4.13 1.75 25.96
CA CYS A 33 -4.77 0.46 25.65
C CYS A 33 -4.37 -0.61 26.68
N THR A 34 -3.07 -0.80 26.90
CA THR A 34 -2.56 -1.82 27.84
C THR A 34 -2.98 -1.55 29.28
N ASN A 35 -2.95 -0.29 29.74
CA ASN A 35 -3.40 0.08 31.07
C ASN A 35 -4.90 -0.18 31.28
N VAL A 36 -5.76 0.23 30.33
CA VAL A 36 -7.21 -0.02 30.41
C VAL A 36 -7.51 -1.52 30.44
N LEU A 37 -6.84 -2.31 29.59
CA LEU A 37 -7.03 -3.76 29.57
C LEU A 37 -6.52 -4.44 30.85
N HIS A 38 -5.42 -3.95 31.41
CA HIS A 38 -4.89 -4.44 32.69
C HIS A 38 -5.87 -4.17 33.84
N GLU A 39 -6.38 -2.95 33.95
CA GLU A 39 -7.36 -2.58 34.98
C GLU A 39 -8.67 -3.35 34.86
N ALA A 40 -9.14 -3.57 33.62
CA ALA A 40 -10.31 -4.42 33.37
C ALA A 40 -10.07 -5.86 33.83
N LYS A 41 -8.89 -6.42 33.49
CA LYS A 41 -8.50 -7.78 33.91
C LYS A 41 -8.46 -7.94 35.42
N GLU A 42 -7.79 -7.02 36.13
CA GLU A 42 -7.72 -7.08 37.60
C GLU A 42 -9.07 -6.85 38.25
N SER A 43 -9.94 -6.01 37.66
CA SER A 43 -11.31 -5.81 38.14
C SER A 43 -12.15 -7.08 38.01
N ILE A 44 -12.07 -7.78 36.88
CA ILE A 44 -12.74 -9.07 36.69
C ILE A 44 -12.19 -10.11 37.67
N ARG A 45 -10.86 -10.15 37.87
CA ARG A 45 -10.22 -11.05 38.83
C ARG A 45 -10.75 -10.84 40.26
N ARG A 46 -10.83 -9.59 40.71
CA ARG A 46 -11.40 -9.24 42.02
C ARG A 46 -12.87 -9.65 42.12
N ALA A 47 -13.66 -9.34 41.10
CA ALA A 47 -15.08 -9.71 41.06
C ALA A 47 -15.29 -11.24 41.15
N SER A 48 -14.45 -12.02 40.46
CA SER A 48 -14.54 -13.49 40.47
C SER A 48 -14.29 -14.10 41.85
N ALA A 49 -13.58 -13.41 42.74
CA ALA A 49 -13.34 -13.86 44.11
C ALA A 49 -14.46 -13.44 45.09
N LEU A 50 -15.31 -12.49 44.71
CA LEU A 50 -16.27 -11.85 45.61
C LEU A 50 -17.74 -12.15 45.28
N LEU A 51 -18.04 -12.42 44.01
CA LEU A 51 -19.42 -12.55 43.50
C LEU A 51 -19.77 -13.99 43.17
N MET A 52 -21.08 -14.29 43.21
CA MET A 52 -21.61 -15.54 42.68
C MET A 52 -21.69 -15.51 41.15
N ASP A 53 -21.65 -16.67 40.52
CA ASP A 53 -21.62 -16.87 39.06
C ASP A 53 -22.64 -16.03 38.27
N LYS A 54 -23.87 -15.88 38.76
CA LYS A 54 -24.91 -15.09 38.10
C LYS A 54 -24.65 -13.58 38.15
N GLU A 55 -24.15 -13.09 39.28
CA GLU A 55 -23.85 -11.66 39.47
C GLU A 55 -22.54 -11.30 38.75
N LEU A 56 -21.58 -12.23 38.78
CA LEU A 56 -20.32 -12.14 38.06
C LEU A 56 -20.55 -12.00 36.55
N SER A 57 -21.41 -12.83 35.94
CA SER A 57 -21.63 -12.79 34.49
C SER A 57 -22.17 -11.44 34.01
N VAL A 58 -23.10 -10.85 34.78
CA VAL A 58 -23.68 -9.53 34.51
C VAL A 58 -22.62 -8.44 34.62
N LEU A 59 -21.81 -8.45 35.69
CA LEU A 59 -20.75 -7.44 35.88
C LEU A 59 -19.67 -7.54 34.81
N VAL A 60 -19.22 -8.75 34.48
CA VAL A 60 -18.18 -8.97 33.45
C VAL A 60 -18.66 -8.48 32.09
N ARG A 61 -19.93 -8.68 31.75
CA ARG A 61 -20.52 -8.12 30.53
C ARG A 61 -20.45 -6.59 30.53
N GLU A 62 -20.88 -5.94 31.61
CA GLU A 62 -20.84 -4.47 31.72
C GLU A 62 -19.41 -3.93 31.60
N LEU A 63 -18.45 -4.52 32.32
CA LEU A 63 -17.04 -4.14 32.23
C LEU A 63 -16.49 -4.32 30.80
N TYR A 64 -16.81 -5.43 30.15
CA TYR A 64 -16.38 -5.66 28.78
C TYR A 64 -17.00 -4.66 27.79
N PHE A 65 -18.26 -4.28 27.98
CA PHE A 65 -18.92 -3.26 27.15
C PHE A 65 -18.23 -1.90 27.33
N ILE A 66 -17.89 -1.52 28.57
CA ILE A 66 -17.14 -0.30 28.85
C ILE A 66 -15.77 -0.32 28.14
N VAL A 67 -15.05 -1.44 28.17
CA VAL A 67 -13.77 -1.58 27.45
C VAL A 67 -13.95 -1.36 25.95
N LEU A 68 -14.96 -1.99 25.35
CA LEU A 68 -15.25 -1.83 23.91
C LEU A 68 -15.63 -0.39 23.57
N ASP A 69 -16.46 0.27 24.38
CA ASP A 69 -16.88 1.63 24.12
C ASP A 69 -15.71 2.62 24.25
N LYS A 70 -14.89 2.50 25.31
CA LYS A 70 -13.76 3.41 25.53
C LYS A 70 -12.62 3.20 24.55
N LEU A 71 -12.24 1.96 24.27
CA LEU A 71 -11.12 1.68 23.38
C LEU A 71 -11.53 1.69 21.91
N CYS A 72 -12.56 0.94 21.52
CA CYS A 72 -12.89 0.81 20.11
C CYS A 72 -13.65 2.03 19.57
N ILE A 73 -14.60 2.58 20.33
CA ILE A 73 -15.46 3.67 19.84
C ILE A 73 -14.83 5.04 20.13
N GLU A 74 -14.50 5.35 21.38
CA GLU A 74 -14.02 6.71 21.73
C GLU A 74 -12.56 6.95 21.36
N HIS A 75 -11.74 5.89 21.28
CA HIS A 75 -10.31 6.02 21.00
C HIS A 75 -9.97 5.64 19.55
N PHE A 76 -10.16 4.37 19.17
CA PHE A 76 -9.72 3.89 17.85
C PHE A 76 -10.53 4.49 16.70
N LEU A 77 -11.86 4.50 16.79
CA LEU A 77 -12.70 5.05 15.73
C LEU A 77 -12.40 6.55 15.52
N THR A 78 -12.27 7.31 16.61
CA THR A 78 -11.91 8.73 16.55
C THR A 78 -10.51 8.95 15.96
N ALA A 79 -9.52 8.14 16.34
CA ALA A 79 -8.18 8.19 15.74
C ALA A 79 -8.21 7.93 14.23
N LEU A 80 -8.98 6.93 13.77
CA LEU A 80 -9.17 6.64 12.36
C LEU A 80 -9.87 7.79 11.61
N GLU A 81 -10.86 8.43 12.22
CA GLU A 81 -11.57 9.57 11.63
C GLU A 81 -10.67 10.80 11.50
N ILE A 82 -9.86 11.10 12.52
CA ILE A 82 -8.86 12.19 12.48
C ILE A 82 -7.85 11.90 11.38
N ALA A 83 -7.27 10.70 11.35
CA ALA A 83 -6.28 10.32 10.35
C ALA A 83 -6.85 10.35 8.91
N GLN A 84 -8.12 9.97 8.73
CA GLN A 84 -8.79 10.05 7.43
C GLN A 84 -9.09 11.49 7.00
N SER A 85 -9.27 12.41 7.95
CA SER A 85 -9.52 13.84 7.66
C SER A 85 -8.25 14.64 7.36
N ALA A 86 -7.07 14.08 7.63
CA ALA A 86 -5.79 14.75 7.40
C ALA A 86 -5.58 15.12 5.92
N ASP A 87 -4.91 16.26 5.67
CA ASP A 87 -4.65 16.75 4.32
C ASP A 87 -3.80 15.72 3.54
N PRO A 88 -4.28 15.20 2.39
CA PRO A 88 -3.52 14.30 1.55
C PRO A 88 -2.13 14.82 1.15
N LYS A 89 -1.91 16.15 1.19
CA LYS A 89 -0.61 16.77 0.90
C LYS A 89 0.41 16.62 2.03
N SER A 90 -0.05 16.42 3.27
CA SER A 90 0.82 16.39 4.46
C SER A 90 1.56 15.05 4.60
N SER A 91 0.90 13.95 4.26
CA SER A 91 1.48 12.62 4.08
C SER A 91 0.37 11.75 3.51
N PRO A 92 0.30 11.54 2.17
CA PRO A 92 -0.85 10.92 1.53
C PRO A 92 -1.15 9.51 2.02
N THR A 93 -0.21 8.87 2.75
CA THR A 93 -0.38 7.47 3.14
C THR A 93 0.29 7.01 4.42
N GLY A 94 1.30 7.71 4.94
CA GLY A 94 1.98 7.24 6.15
C GLY A 94 1.05 7.21 7.36
N LEU A 95 0.31 8.29 7.59
CA LEU A 95 -0.41 8.49 8.84
C LEU A 95 -1.57 7.51 9.04
N PHE A 96 -2.48 7.39 8.07
CA PHE A 96 -3.66 6.52 8.21
C PHE A 96 -3.26 5.05 8.40
N CYS A 97 -2.33 4.55 7.58
CA CYS A 97 -1.85 3.18 7.71
C CYS A 97 -1.20 2.93 9.08
N LEU A 98 -0.36 3.85 9.58
CA LEU A 98 0.23 3.71 10.92
C LEU A 98 -0.82 3.67 12.04
N VAL A 99 -1.89 4.47 11.93
CA VAL A 99 -3.04 4.39 12.86
C VAL A 99 -3.68 3.00 12.81
N VAL A 100 -3.92 2.46 11.60
CA VAL A 100 -4.45 1.10 11.42
C VAL A 100 -3.56 0.05 12.09
N GLY A 101 -2.24 0.15 11.97
CA GLY A 101 -1.30 -0.74 12.66
C GLY A 101 -1.45 -0.72 14.19
N GLY A 102 -1.63 0.47 14.78
CA GLY A 102 -1.92 0.63 16.20
C GLY A 102 -3.26 0.04 16.63
N VAL A 103 -4.31 0.23 15.82
CA VAL A 103 -5.64 -0.36 16.06
C VAL A 103 -5.58 -1.88 15.98
N ASN A 104 -4.95 -2.45 14.95
CA ASN A 104 -4.82 -3.90 14.77
C ASN A 104 -4.09 -4.55 15.96
N SER A 105 -2.96 -3.96 16.36
CA SER A 105 -2.19 -4.42 17.53
C SER A 105 -3.03 -4.39 18.81
N SER A 106 -3.81 -3.33 19.01
CA SER A 106 -4.70 -3.19 20.16
C SER A 106 -5.87 -4.15 20.14
N MET A 107 -6.45 -4.42 18.97
CA MET A 107 -7.55 -5.37 18.80
C MET A 107 -7.10 -6.80 19.15
N HIS A 108 -5.87 -7.19 18.82
CA HIS A 108 -5.30 -8.48 19.25
C HIS A 108 -5.23 -8.60 20.79
N LEU A 109 -4.93 -7.50 21.50
CA LEU A 109 -4.93 -7.47 22.96
C LEU A 109 -6.34 -7.56 23.56
N ILE A 110 -7.32 -6.86 22.97
CA ILE A 110 -8.73 -6.94 23.37
C ILE A 110 -9.26 -8.36 23.17
N GLU A 111 -8.94 -8.99 22.04
CA GLU A 111 -9.35 -10.36 21.76
C GLU A 111 -8.71 -11.35 22.75
N LYS A 112 -7.46 -11.11 23.14
CA LYS A 112 -6.80 -11.90 24.19
C LYS A 112 -7.50 -11.75 25.54
N LEU A 113 -7.83 -10.52 25.96
CA LEU A 113 -8.62 -10.28 27.18
C LEU A 113 -9.96 -11.02 27.12
N TYR A 114 -10.65 -10.95 25.97
CA TYR A 114 -11.93 -11.60 25.77
C TYR A 114 -11.83 -13.12 25.96
N ARG A 115 -10.90 -13.78 25.25
CA ARG A 115 -10.75 -15.24 25.33
C ARG A 115 -10.24 -15.72 26.69
N ASP A 116 -9.23 -15.06 27.23
CA ASP A 116 -8.49 -15.56 28.40
C ASP A 116 -9.18 -15.19 29.73
N THR A 117 -9.97 -14.10 29.75
CA THR A 117 -10.53 -13.56 31.00
C THR A 117 -12.05 -13.45 30.96
N VAL A 118 -12.65 -12.95 29.88
CA VAL A 118 -14.10 -12.71 29.81
C VAL A 118 -14.87 -14.02 29.61
N VAL A 119 -14.49 -14.82 28.61
CA VAL A 119 -15.19 -16.07 28.25
C VAL A 119 -15.29 -17.06 29.43
N PRO A 120 -14.23 -17.33 30.22
CA PRO A 120 -14.32 -18.21 31.38
C PRO A 120 -15.39 -17.79 32.40
N CYS A 121 -15.64 -16.49 32.57
CA CYS A 121 -16.59 -15.96 33.53
C CYS A 121 -18.04 -15.89 33.02
N ILE A 122 -18.28 -16.03 31.72
CA ILE A 122 -19.63 -15.84 31.14
C ILE A 122 -20.12 -17.02 30.30
N SER A 123 -19.27 -18.00 29.99
CA SER A 123 -19.56 -19.08 29.03
C SER A 123 -20.83 -19.89 29.32
N TYR A 124 -21.21 -20.02 30.59
CA TYR A 124 -22.41 -20.74 31.05
C TYR A 124 -23.68 -19.87 31.05
N ALA A 125 -23.55 -18.56 30.79
CA ALA A 125 -24.59 -17.57 31.03
C ALA A 125 -25.08 -16.92 29.71
N PRO A 126 -26.34 -16.42 29.66
CA PRO A 126 -26.87 -15.75 28.47
C PRO A 126 -26.09 -14.47 28.10
N GLU A 127 -25.31 -13.92 29.03
CA GLU A 127 -24.40 -12.80 28.77
C GLU A 127 -23.33 -13.12 27.72
N ALA A 128 -22.93 -14.39 27.53
CA ALA A 128 -21.96 -14.79 26.51
C ALA A 128 -22.38 -14.34 25.11
N THR A 129 -23.63 -14.60 24.74
CA THR A 129 -24.20 -14.23 23.44
C THR A 129 -24.19 -12.71 23.26
N LYS A 130 -24.60 -11.95 24.29
CA LYS A 130 -24.60 -10.49 24.25
C LYS A 130 -23.19 -9.91 24.07
N CYS A 131 -22.19 -10.49 24.76
CA CYS A 131 -20.78 -10.11 24.59
C CYS A 131 -20.26 -10.42 23.19
N LEU A 132 -20.61 -11.58 22.65
CA LEU A 132 -20.21 -11.98 21.30
C LEU A 132 -20.82 -11.05 20.23
N GLU A 133 -22.11 -10.76 20.34
CA GLU A 133 -22.82 -9.86 19.43
C GLU A 133 -22.23 -8.45 19.48
N ARG A 134 -22.02 -7.89 20.69
CA ARG A 134 -21.43 -6.56 20.85
C ARG A 134 -20.00 -6.49 20.31
N LYS A 135 -19.16 -7.50 20.58
CA LYS A 135 -17.81 -7.58 20.03
C LYS A 135 -17.83 -7.57 18.50
N ARG A 136 -18.72 -8.38 17.90
CA ARG A 136 -18.88 -8.46 16.45
C ARG A 136 -19.32 -7.13 15.86
N GLU A 137 -20.34 -6.49 16.44
CA GLU A 137 -20.83 -5.18 15.99
C GLU A 137 -19.72 -4.12 15.99
N THR A 138 -18.97 -4.02 17.10
CA THR A 138 -17.88 -3.06 17.25
C THR A 138 -16.72 -3.34 16.28
N THR A 139 -16.37 -4.62 16.09
CA THR A 139 -15.32 -5.02 15.15
C THR A 139 -15.69 -4.65 13.72
N LEU A 140 -16.93 -4.96 13.28
CA LEU A 140 -17.42 -4.62 11.94
C LEU A 140 -17.41 -3.10 11.69
N LYS A 141 -17.71 -2.28 12.71
CA LYS A 141 -17.63 -0.81 12.59
C LYS A 141 -16.20 -0.33 12.34
N LEU A 142 -15.23 -0.89 13.06
CA LEU A 142 -13.81 -0.58 12.86
C LEU A 142 -13.35 -1.05 11.48
N GLU A 143 -13.67 -2.29 11.10
CA GLU A 143 -13.31 -2.87 9.80
C GLU A 143 -13.83 -2.01 8.64
N SER A 144 -15.10 -1.60 8.66
CA SER A 144 -15.68 -0.76 7.61
C SER A 144 -14.96 0.58 7.45
N LYS A 145 -14.50 1.19 8.55
CA LYS A 145 -13.73 2.45 8.50
C LYS A 145 -12.29 2.22 8.02
N ILE A 146 -11.65 1.15 8.47
CA ILE A 146 -10.32 0.76 8.03
C ILE A 146 -10.33 0.50 6.51
N GLU A 147 -11.28 -0.29 6.01
CA GLU A 147 -11.45 -0.59 4.59
C GLU A 147 -11.57 0.70 3.76
N ALA A 148 -12.49 1.60 4.14
CA ALA A 148 -12.69 2.86 3.43
C ALA A 148 -11.44 3.76 3.43
N GLY A 149 -10.67 3.78 4.52
CA GLY A 149 -9.45 4.57 4.61
C GLY A 149 -8.26 3.93 3.89
N ILE A 150 -8.16 2.60 3.86
CA ILE A 150 -7.15 1.88 3.07
C ILE A 150 -7.41 2.09 1.57
N GLU A 151 -8.66 2.02 1.11
CA GLU A 151 -9.00 2.30 -0.29
C GLU A 151 -8.59 3.72 -0.72
N ARG A 152 -8.87 4.71 0.14
CA ARG A 152 -8.44 6.10 -0.09
C ARG A 152 -6.91 6.22 -0.08
N SER A 153 -6.25 5.50 0.82
CA SER A 153 -4.78 5.47 0.96
C SER A 153 -4.12 4.90 -0.31
N LEU A 154 -4.61 3.76 -0.81
CA LEU A 154 -4.15 3.15 -2.06
C LEU A 154 -4.34 4.11 -3.24
N THR A 155 -5.50 4.77 -3.33
CA THR A 155 -5.76 5.78 -4.36
C THR A 155 -4.75 6.93 -4.28
N GLY A 156 -4.40 7.39 -3.08
CA GLY A 156 -3.39 8.42 -2.86
C GLY A 156 -1.97 7.98 -3.25
N MET A 157 -1.55 6.77 -2.87
CA MET A 157 -0.27 6.19 -3.26
C MET A 157 -0.14 6.10 -4.79
N VAL A 158 -1.14 5.51 -5.44
CA VAL A 158 -1.18 5.35 -6.91
C VAL A 158 -1.22 6.70 -7.61
N GLY A 159 -1.96 7.67 -7.06
CA GLY A 159 -1.96 9.06 -7.53
C GLY A 159 -0.58 9.71 -7.48
N THR A 160 0.18 9.45 -6.41
CA THR A 160 1.56 9.96 -6.26
C THR A 160 2.50 9.32 -7.28
N ILE A 161 2.38 8.01 -7.53
CA ILE A 161 3.12 7.30 -8.59
C ILE A 161 2.82 7.92 -9.96
N LYS A 162 1.54 8.13 -10.28
CA LYS A 162 1.11 8.78 -11.51
C LYS A 162 1.70 10.19 -11.65
N ASN A 163 1.77 10.94 -10.55
CA ASN A 163 2.39 12.27 -10.55
C ASN A 163 3.88 12.19 -10.86
N PHE A 164 4.65 11.26 -10.25
CA PHE A 164 6.06 11.07 -10.59
C PHE A 164 6.27 10.74 -12.07
N LEU A 165 5.50 9.78 -12.60
CA LEU A 165 5.55 9.44 -14.02
C LEU A 165 5.28 10.66 -14.91
N SER A 166 4.22 11.42 -14.63
CA SER A 166 3.85 12.59 -15.44
C SER A 166 4.82 13.77 -15.36
N SER A 167 5.48 13.97 -14.21
CA SER A 167 6.29 15.16 -13.94
C SER A 167 7.79 14.94 -14.15
N CYS A 168 8.25 13.70 -14.02
CA CYS A 168 9.68 13.36 -14.11
C CYS A 168 10.03 12.66 -15.44
N GLN A 169 9.07 12.09 -16.17
CA GLN A 169 9.33 11.41 -17.43
C GLN A 169 9.23 12.36 -18.63
N LYS A 170 10.33 12.52 -19.34
CA LYS A 170 10.44 13.39 -20.53
C LYS A 170 10.18 12.57 -21.79
N LYS A 171 9.68 13.25 -22.83
CA LYS A 171 9.52 12.63 -24.15
C LYS A 171 10.84 12.10 -24.72
N THR A 172 11.94 12.78 -24.42
CA THR A 172 13.30 12.40 -24.84
C THR A 172 13.79 11.11 -24.20
N ASP A 173 13.18 10.65 -23.10
CA ASP A 173 13.58 9.41 -22.43
C ASP A 173 13.19 8.19 -23.27
N PHE A 174 12.04 8.27 -23.97
CA PHE A 174 11.54 7.22 -24.86
C PHE A 174 11.66 7.55 -26.35
N LYS A 175 12.16 8.74 -26.68
CA LYS A 175 12.53 9.13 -28.04
C LYS A 175 13.78 10.02 -28.01
N PRO A 176 14.94 9.47 -27.62
CA PRO A 176 16.18 10.22 -27.64
C PRO A 176 16.62 10.52 -29.08
N ASP A 177 17.24 11.68 -29.28
CA ASP A 177 17.81 12.08 -30.58
C ASP A 177 19.17 11.41 -30.83
N ASP A 178 19.93 11.15 -29.76
CA ASP A 178 21.25 10.53 -29.81
C ASP A 178 21.22 9.08 -29.31
N MET A 179 22.15 8.27 -29.83
CA MET A 179 22.39 6.89 -29.42
C MET A 179 23.09 6.85 -28.04
N ALA A 180 22.33 7.09 -26.97
CA ALA A 180 22.80 6.88 -25.60
C ALA A 180 22.73 5.40 -25.20
N LEU A 181 23.55 4.99 -24.23
CA LEU A 181 23.45 3.67 -23.61
C LEU A 181 22.11 3.54 -22.87
N PRO A 182 21.47 2.35 -22.90
CA PRO A 182 20.25 2.09 -22.15
C PRO A 182 20.44 2.39 -20.66
N ALA A 183 19.49 3.11 -20.06
CA ALA A 183 19.55 3.49 -18.66
C ALA A 183 18.15 3.54 -18.04
N LEU A 184 18.10 3.39 -16.71
CA LEU A 184 16.90 3.64 -15.92
C LEU A 184 16.53 5.12 -15.97
N THR A 185 15.26 5.40 -16.19
CA THR A 185 14.77 6.77 -16.21
C THR A 185 14.64 7.35 -14.80
N ASP A 186 14.75 8.68 -14.67
CA ASP A 186 14.58 9.37 -13.37
C ASP A 186 13.18 9.12 -12.78
N ALA A 187 12.15 9.04 -13.63
CA ALA A 187 10.81 8.70 -13.16
C ALA A 187 10.74 7.28 -12.60
N CYS A 188 11.36 6.30 -13.27
CA CYS A 188 11.39 4.92 -12.77
C CYS A 188 12.07 4.83 -11.40
N GLN A 189 13.24 5.45 -11.23
CA GLN A 189 13.94 5.46 -9.95
C GLN A 189 13.09 6.03 -8.81
N LYS A 190 12.41 7.16 -9.06
CA LYS A 190 11.50 7.79 -8.09
C LYS A 190 10.29 6.93 -7.76
N VAL A 191 9.68 6.33 -8.77
CA VAL A 191 8.52 5.44 -8.60
C VAL A 191 8.91 4.19 -7.80
N VAL A 192 10.03 3.54 -8.13
CA VAL A 192 10.50 2.34 -7.43
C VAL A 192 10.82 2.67 -5.96
N ALA A 193 11.54 3.76 -5.71
CA ALA A 193 11.83 4.19 -4.34
C ALA A 193 10.53 4.43 -3.52
N TYR A 194 9.52 5.05 -4.14
CA TYR A 194 8.25 5.30 -3.49
C TYR A 194 7.41 4.03 -3.28
N ILE A 195 7.41 3.09 -4.24
CA ILE A 195 6.76 1.77 -4.09
C ILE A 195 7.31 1.04 -2.86
N MET A 196 8.64 1.05 -2.68
CA MET A 196 9.28 0.40 -1.53
C MET A 196 8.92 1.08 -0.20
N GLU A 197 8.80 2.40 -0.19
CA GLU A 197 8.35 3.12 1.00
C GLU A 197 6.88 2.83 1.33
N CYS A 198 6.00 2.81 0.32
CA CYS A 198 4.61 2.40 0.48
C CYS A 198 4.50 0.97 1.04
N ARG A 199 5.31 0.04 0.51
CA ARG A 199 5.35 -1.35 0.99
C ARG A 199 5.70 -1.41 2.47
N ARG A 200 6.75 -0.71 2.89
CA ARG A 200 7.19 -0.66 4.29
C ARG A 200 6.10 -0.13 5.22
N VAL A 201 5.38 0.91 4.80
CA VAL A 201 4.22 1.43 5.54
C VAL A 201 3.12 0.39 5.67
N LEU A 202 2.77 -0.32 4.59
CA LEU A 202 1.75 -1.37 4.61
C LEU A 202 2.14 -2.55 5.51
N ASP A 203 3.40 -2.98 5.50
CA ASP A 203 3.92 -4.05 6.37
C ASP A 203 3.79 -3.72 7.86
N MET A 204 3.94 -2.45 8.23
CA MET A 204 3.78 -2.00 9.61
C MET A 204 2.31 -1.89 10.04
N SER A 205 1.39 -1.92 9.08
CA SER A 205 -0.01 -1.53 9.29
C SER A 205 -0.98 -2.71 9.21
N LEU A 206 -0.65 -3.71 8.41
CA LEU A 206 -1.50 -4.85 8.09
C LEU A 206 -0.73 -6.16 8.27
N ASP A 207 -1.45 -7.23 8.58
CA ASP A 207 -0.89 -8.56 8.78
C ASP A 207 -1.63 -9.64 7.96
N GLY A 208 -0.95 -10.78 7.77
CA GLY A 208 -1.50 -11.97 7.12
C GLY A 208 -2.23 -11.71 5.81
N LYS A 209 -3.44 -12.26 5.69
CA LYS A 209 -4.26 -12.16 4.47
C LYS A 209 -4.67 -10.73 4.13
N ASN A 210 -4.82 -9.84 5.11
CA ASN A 210 -5.20 -8.45 4.85
C ASN A 210 -4.07 -7.73 4.11
N LEU A 211 -2.83 -7.94 4.55
CA LEU A 211 -1.65 -7.41 3.87
C LEU A 211 -1.53 -7.98 2.44
N GLU A 212 -1.68 -9.30 2.27
CA GLU A 212 -1.63 -9.95 0.95
C GLU A 212 -2.63 -9.36 -0.05
N VAL A 213 -3.90 -9.20 0.36
CA VAL A 213 -4.95 -8.64 -0.50
C VAL A 213 -4.68 -7.18 -0.86
N VAL A 214 -4.26 -6.37 0.10
CA VAL A 214 -3.96 -4.94 -0.13
C VAL A 214 -2.77 -4.76 -1.06
N LEU A 215 -1.71 -5.58 -0.92
CA LEU A 215 -0.55 -5.55 -1.80
C LEU A 215 -0.88 -6.02 -3.21
N LEU A 216 -1.71 -7.06 -3.33
CA LEU A 216 -2.19 -7.54 -4.62
C LEU A 216 -2.92 -6.41 -5.37
N GLU A 217 -3.89 -5.77 -4.73
CA GLU A 217 -4.64 -4.66 -5.33
C GLU A 217 -3.72 -3.47 -5.66
N PHE A 218 -2.78 -3.13 -4.77
CA PHE A 218 -1.81 -2.06 -5.02
C PHE A 218 -0.94 -2.37 -6.24
N GLY A 219 -0.41 -3.59 -6.35
CA GLY A 219 0.40 -4.03 -7.48
C GLY A 219 -0.36 -4.00 -8.81
N ILE A 220 -1.63 -4.42 -8.81
CA ILE A 220 -2.51 -4.33 -9.99
C ILE A 220 -2.66 -2.87 -10.44
N ARG A 221 -2.92 -1.94 -9.50
CA ARG A 221 -3.06 -0.51 -9.81
C ARG A 221 -1.76 0.12 -10.30
N ILE A 222 -0.61 -0.26 -9.74
CA ILE A 222 0.71 0.17 -10.21
C ILE A 222 0.92 -0.27 -11.67
N GLN A 223 0.70 -1.55 -11.97
CA GLN A 223 0.87 -2.08 -13.32
C GLN A 223 0.01 -1.32 -14.34
N ARG A 224 -1.26 -1.08 -13.99
CA ARG A 224 -2.18 -0.31 -14.84
C ARG A 224 -1.69 1.11 -15.08
N VAL A 225 -1.25 1.81 -14.04
CA VAL A 225 -0.75 3.19 -14.16
C VAL A 225 0.51 3.26 -15.02
N ILE A 226 1.42 2.29 -14.90
CA ILE A 226 2.62 2.21 -15.74
C ILE A 226 2.21 1.96 -17.20
N TYR A 227 1.31 1.01 -17.45
CA TYR A 227 0.82 0.71 -18.79
C TYR A 227 0.17 1.93 -19.45
N ASP A 228 -0.77 2.58 -18.74
CA ASP A 228 -1.45 3.80 -19.20
C ASP A 228 -0.47 4.96 -19.45
N HIS A 229 0.64 5.02 -18.70
CA HIS A 229 1.69 6.02 -18.90
C HIS A 229 2.51 5.76 -20.16
N VAL A 230 2.93 4.52 -20.42
CA VAL A 230 3.68 4.15 -21.63
C VAL A 230 2.89 4.51 -22.90
N GLN A 231 1.56 4.33 -22.87
CA GLN A 231 0.67 4.67 -23.99
C GLN A 231 0.67 6.16 -24.38
N GLN A 232 1.24 7.05 -23.57
CA GLN A 232 1.29 8.49 -23.83
C GLN A 232 2.51 8.92 -24.66
N PHE A 233 3.41 7.98 -24.98
CA PHE A 233 4.67 8.28 -25.65
C PHE A 233 4.73 7.73 -27.07
N VAL A 234 5.55 8.41 -27.87
CA VAL A 234 6.05 7.85 -29.14
C VAL A 234 7.44 7.29 -28.85
N ILE A 235 7.67 6.03 -29.23
CA ILE A 235 8.81 5.24 -28.73
C ILE A 235 9.76 4.92 -29.89
N SER A 236 11.01 5.36 -29.80
CA SER A 236 12.08 4.94 -30.74
C SER A 236 12.70 3.61 -30.29
N GLU A 237 13.48 2.97 -31.17
CA GLU A 237 14.21 1.73 -30.84
C GLU A 237 15.15 1.93 -29.63
N ASN A 238 15.84 3.07 -29.56
CA ASN A 238 16.65 3.43 -28.39
C ASN A 238 15.82 3.68 -27.13
N GLY A 239 14.69 4.38 -27.26
CA GLY A 239 13.79 4.60 -26.14
C GLY A 239 13.16 3.31 -25.61
N ALA A 240 12.93 2.33 -26.49
CA ALA A 240 12.47 1.00 -26.11
C ALA A 240 13.44 0.31 -25.14
N MET A 241 14.75 0.51 -25.31
CA MET A 241 15.75 -0.05 -24.40
C MET A 241 15.64 0.53 -22.98
N ASN A 242 15.36 1.83 -22.86
CA ASN A 242 15.10 2.46 -21.56
C ASN A 242 13.80 1.92 -20.93
N ILE A 243 12.75 1.73 -21.72
CA ILE A 243 11.50 1.08 -21.26
C ILE A 243 11.79 -0.32 -20.72
N ILE A 244 12.62 -1.12 -21.40
CA ILE A 244 12.98 -2.47 -20.94
C ILE A 244 13.74 -2.40 -19.61
N CYS A 245 14.66 -1.45 -19.44
CA CYS A 245 15.33 -1.20 -18.15
C CYS A 245 14.30 -0.87 -17.06
N ASP A 246 13.39 0.07 -17.32
CA ASP A 246 12.35 0.48 -16.38
C ASP A 246 11.41 -0.68 -16.01
N MET A 247 10.95 -1.46 -16.98
CA MET A 247 10.06 -2.62 -16.73
C MET A 247 10.73 -3.69 -15.86
N ASN A 248 12.03 -3.95 -16.09
CA ASN A 248 12.78 -4.86 -15.23
C ASN A 248 12.84 -4.36 -13.79
N GLU A 249 13.04 -3.06 -13.59
CA GLU A 249 13.15 -2.49 -12.25
C GLU A 249 11.79 -2.42 -11.53
N TYR A 250 10.71 -2.07 -12.24
CA TYR A 250 9.36 -2.16 -11.71
C TYR A 250 9.01 -3.60 -11.31
N ARG A 251 9.38 -4.58 -12.13
CA ARG A 251 9.15 -6.00 -11.83
C ARG A 251 9.94 -6.45 -10.59
N LYS A 252 11.19 -6.01 -10.42
CA LYS A 252 11.97 -6.27 -9.19
C LYS A 252 11.28 -5.68 -7.96
N ALA A 253 10.83 -4.44 -8.04
CA ALA A 253 10.17 -3.77 -6.91
C ALA A 253 8.87 -4.49 -6.48
N VAL A 254 8.05 -4.90 -7.45
CA VAL A 254 6.78 -5.61 -7.15
C VAL A 254 7.00 -7.08 -6.78
N LYS A 255 8.13 -7.69 -7.13
CA LYS A 255 8.46 -9.05 -6.68
C LYS A 255 8.53 -9.17 -5.16
N GLU A 256 8.92 -8.09 -4.48
CA GLU A 256 8.89 -8.00 -3.01
C GLU A 256 7.46 -8.13 -2.45
N PHE A 257 6.42 -8.04 -3.29
CA PHE A 257 5.03 -8.23 -2.90
C PHE A 257 4.69 -9.72 -2.69
N SER A 258 5.58 -10.63 -3.10
CA SER A 258 5.44 -12.08 -2.88
C SER A 258 4.13 -12.66 -3.43
N SER A 259 3.64 -12.12 -4.55
CA SER A 259 2.41 -12.54 -5.20
C SER A 259 2.69 -13.13 -6.59
N PRO A 260 2.45 -14.44 -6.80
CA PRO A 260 2.63 -15.08 -8.10
C PRO A 260 1.82 -14.43 -9.22
N PHE A 261 0.61 -13.96 -8.90
CA PHE A 261 -0.23 -13.25 -9.86
C PHE A 261 0.42 -11.94 -10.33
N LEU A 262 1.05 -11.19 -9.41
CA LEU A 262 1.77 -9.97 -9.78
C LEU A 262 3.01 -10.28 -10.60
N ASP A 263 3.72 -11.37 -10.32
CA ASP A 263 4.88 -11.81 -11.12
C ASP A 263 4.49 -12.08 -12.58
N GLU A 264 3.35 -12.76 -12.80
CA GLU A 264 2.78 -13.02 -14.12
C GLU A 264 2.28 -11.73 -14.79
N LEU A 265 1.60 -10.86 -14.05
CA LEU A 265 1.06 -9.60 -14.55
C LEU A 265 2.16 -8.66 -15.03
N PHE A 266 3.22 -8.47 -14.23
CA PHE A 266 4.39 -7.66 -14.62
C PHE A 266 5.24 -8.35 -15.70
N GLY A 267 5.31 -9.68 -15.71
CA GLY A 267 5.93 -10.44 -16.81
C GLY A 267 5.21 -10.21 -18.14
N SER A 268 3.88 -10.19 -18.11
CA SER A 268 3.05 -9.90 -19.29
C SER A 268 3.23 -8.46 -19.78
N LEU A 269 3.27 -7.48 -18.87
CA LEU A 269 3.56 -6.08 -19.22
C LEU A 269 4.95 -5.95 -19.86
N GLN A 270 5.97 -6.60 -19.30
CA GLN A 270 7.31 -6.60 -19.86
C GLN A 270 7.34 -7.22 -21.27
N ALA A 271 6.65 -8.34 -21.47
CA ALA A 271 6.54 -8.98 -22.79
C ALA A 271 5.88 -8.03 -23.81
N LEU A 272 4.80 -7.34 -23.43
CA LEU A 272 4.16 -6.32 -24.26
C LEU A 272 5.13 -5.19 -24.63
N CYS A 273 5.91 -4.66 -23.67
CA CYS A 273 6.89 -3.62 -23.94
C CYS A 273 8.06 -4.09 -24.83
N ASN A 274 8.41 -5.37 -24.82
CA ASN A 274 9.44 -5.91 -25.71
C ASN A 274 9.07 -5.78 -27.19
N ILE A 275 7.79 -5.57 -27.55
CA ILE A 275 7.38 -5.35 -28.96
C ILE A 275 8.04 -4.11 -29.58
N PHE A 276 8.49 -3.15 -28.76
CA PHE A 276 9.11 -1.92 -29.22
C PHE A 276 10.53 -2.13 -29.79
N ILE A 277 11.22 -3.21 -29.41
CA ILE A 277 12.56 -3.53 -29.94
C ILE A 277 12.52 -4.49 -31.15
N VAL A 278 11.37 -5.12 -31.40
CA VAL A 278 11.23 -6.06 -32.51
C VAL A 278 11.40 -5.32 -33.84
N LYS A 279 12.19 -5.89 -34.76
CA LYS A 279 12.35 -5.31 -36.10
C LYS A 279 11.02 -5.31 -36.85
N PRO A 280 10.74 -4.28 -37.67
CA PRO A 280 9.53 -4.17 -38.47
C PRO A 280 9.19 -5.43 -39.26
N GLU A 281 10.19 -6.04 -39.90
CA GLU A 281 10.02 -7.25 -40.73
C GLU A 281 9.51 -8.46 -39.92
N ASN A 282 9.86 -8.53 -38.63
CA ASN A 282 9.58 -9.67 -37.76
C ASN A 282 8.29 -9.51 -36.96
N LEU A 283 7.73 -8.29 -36.87
CA LEU A 283 6.51 -8.01 -36.10
C LEU A 283 5.33 -8.92 -36.46
N PRO A 284 5.01 -9.22 -37.73
CA PRO A 284 3.88 -10.10 -38.07
C PRO A 284 4.03 -11.51 -37.48
N GLN A 285 5.26 -12.05 -37.53
CA GLN A 285 5.57 -13.36 -36.98
C GLN A 285 5.52 -13.34 -35.46
N VAL A 286 6.20 -12.38 -34.82
CA VAL A 286 6.25 -12.27 -33.35
C VAL A 286 4.86 -12.09 -32.74
N CYS A 287 4.00 -11.27 -33.35
CA CYS A 287 2.61 -11.11 -32.90
C CYS A 287 1.76 -12.39 -33.03
N SER A 288 2.24 -13.39 -33.77
CA SER A 288 1.57 -14.68 -33.99
C SER A 288 2.19 -15.82 -33.18
N GLU A 289 3.20 -15.54 -32.36
CA GLU A 289 3.90 -16.49 -31.50
C GLU A 289 3.62 -16.21 -30.01
N GLU A 290 3.84 -17.20 -29.13
CA GLU A 290 3.79 -16.98 -27.69
C GLU A 290 4.94 -16.05 -27.23
N PRO A 291 4.72 -15.17 -26.22
CA PRO A 291 3.48 -14.99 -25.46
C PRO A 291 2.47 -14.03 -26.12
N TYR A 292 2.71 -13.54 -27.33
CA TYR A 292 1.89 -12.48 -27.92
C TYR A 292 0.49 -12.93 -28.34
N THR A 293 0.33 -14.21 -28.68
CA THR A 293 -0.95 -14.83 -29.03
C THR A 293 -1.99 -14.79 -27.92
N SER A 294 -1.58 -14.67 -26.65
CA SER A 294 -2.51 -14.58 -25.52
C SER A 294 -3.07 -13.18 -25.29
N PHE A 295 -2.54 -12.14 -25.96
CA PHE A 295 -3.05 -10.78 -25.85
C PHE A 295 -4.08 -10.46 -26.93
N ASP A 296 -5.02 -9.58 -26.58
CA ASP A 296 -5.97 -9.06 -27.55
C ASP A 296 -5.26 -8.30 -28.68
N ARG A 297 -5.68 -8.56 -29.93
CA ARG A 297 -5.11 -7.88 -31.11
C ARG A 297 -5.23 -6.36 -31.03
N SER A 298 -6.26 -5.83 -30.38
CA SER A 298 -6.44 -4.39 -30.16
C SER A 298 -5.34 -3.81 -29.27
N VAL A 299 -4.93 -4.53 -28.22
CA VAL A 299 -3.83 -4.16 -27.32
C VAL A 299 -2.52 -4.12 -28.10
N LEU A 300 -2.20 -5.20 -28.83
CA LEU A 300 -0.99 -5.27 -29.65
C LEU A 300 -0.94 -4.15 -30.70
N SER A 301 -2.05 -3.93 -31.40
CA SER A 301 -2.18 -2.84 -32.39
C SER A 301 -1.97 -1.47 -31.76
N SER A 302 -2.55 -1.23 -30.58
CA SER A 302 -2.40 0.04 -29.85
C SER A 302 -0.95 0.30 -29.45
N LEU A 303 -0.21 -0.72 -29.02
CA LEU A 303 1.20 -0.59 -28.65
C LEU A 303 2.07 -0.39 -29.89
N VAL A 304 1.88 -1.19 -30.96
CA VAL A 304 2.65 -1.01 -32.20
C VAL A 304 2.46 0.39 -32.79
N ALA A 305 1.27 0.99 -32.62
CA ALA A 305 1.00 2.37 -33.03
C ALA A 305 1.84 3.44 -32.30
N LEU A 306 2.39 3.13 -31.13
CA LEU A 306 3.27 4.03 -30.38
C LEU A 306 4.69 4.10 -30.94
N ARG A 307 5.09 3.16 -31.81
CA ARG A 307 6.44 3.14 -32.35
C ARG A 307 6.70 4.34 -33.25
N ALA A 308 7.88 4.94 -33.12
CA ALA A 308 8.30 6.10 -33.92
C ALA A 308 8.33 5.81 -35.43
N ASP A 309 8.57 4.55 -35.80
CA ASP A 309 8.65 4.06 -37.18
C ASP A 309 7.31 3.50 -37.71
N PHE A 310 6.21 3.65 -36.96
CA PHE A 310 4.91 3.10 -37.31
C PHE A 310 4.43 3.51 -38.71
N LYS A 311 4.54 4.81 -39.02
CA LYS A 311 4.12 5.36 -40.33
C LYS A 311 5.12 5.04 -41.43
N THR A 312 6.42 5.15 -41.15
CA THR A 312 7.49 4.94 -42.14
C THR A 312 7.50 3.49 -42.64
N ASN A 313 7.28 2.53 -41.74
CA ASN A 313 7.23 1.10 -42.06
C ASN A 313 5.82 0.58 -42.38
N LYS A 314 4.81 1.46 -42.44
CA LYS A 314 3.41 1.11 -42.77
C LYS A 314 2.86 -0.03 -41.90
N LEU A 315 3.20 -0.04 -40.60
CA LEU A 315 2.92 -1.14 -39.67
C LEU A 315 1.43 -1.36 -39.38
N ALA A 316 0.56 -0.40 -39.73
CA ALA A 316 -0.89 -0.56 -39.66
C ALA A 316 -1.40 -1.81 -40.41
N LYS A 317 -0.70 -2.21 -41.48
CA LYS A 317 -1.06 -3.38 -42.31
C LYS A 317 -0.92 -4.73 -41.60
N ILE A 318 -0.24 -4.78 -40.45
CA ILE A 318 -0.03 -6.02 -39.69
C ILE A 318 -1.33 -6.49 -39.03
N PHE A 319 -2.23 -5.54 -38.72
CA PHE A 319 -3.45 -5.79 -37.95
C PHE A 319 -4.74 -5.64 -38.76
N THR A 320 -4.63 -5.38 -40.07
CA THR A 320 -5.74 -5.42 -41.04
C THR A 320 -5.84 -6.80 -41.67
#